data_AF-A0A816F1R8-F1
#
_entry.id   AF-A0A816F1R8-F1
#
_cell.length_a   1.000
_cell.length_b   1.000
_cell.length_c   1.000
_cell.angle_alpha   90.00
_cell.angle_beta   90.00
_cell.angle_gamma   90.00
#
_symmetry.space_group_name_H-M   'P 1'
#
loop_
_entity.id
_entity.type
_entity.pdbx_description
1 polymer ?
#
loop_
_entity_poly.entity_id
_entity_poly.type
_entity_poly.pdbx_seq_one_letter_code
_entity_poly.pdbx_strand_id
1 'polypeptide(L)'
;MSLLNFRINIATVLLKSSPPPPIIKRGRPSLESKLNENNSTTMSRATSTSAPPSSTRFDKYDHWPTITSKERCRNNACNGYTRISCSKCKIRLCLNEKNNCFTNYHN
;
A
#
# COMPACT_ATOMS: atom_id res chain seq x y z
N MET A 1 -17.05 -17.19 -49.83
CA MET A 1 -16.85 -16.84 -48.40
C MET A 1 -15.55 -17.47 -47.93
N SER A 2 -14.61 -16.71 -47.36
CA SER A 2 -13.38 -17.28 -46.79
C SER A 2 -13.69 -18.02 -45.49
N LEU A 3 -12.85 -19.01 -45.12
CA LEU A 3 -12.98 -19.73 -43.85
C LEU A 3 -12.92 -18.78 -42.64
N LEU A 4 -12.20 -17.67 -42.76
CA LEU A 4 -12.14 -16.62 -41.75
C LEU A 4 -13.52 -15.98 -41.54
N ASN A 5 -14.19 -15.58 -42.63
CA ASN A 5 -15.53 -14.96 -42.56
C ASN A 5 -16.57 -15.94 -42.01
N PHE A 6 -16.44 -17.22 -42.31
CA PHE A 6 -17.29 -18.28 -41.74
C PHE A 6 -17.11 -18.41 -40.22
N ARG A 7 -15.85 -18.47 -39.75
CA ARG A 7 -15.54 -18.54 -38.31
C ARG A 7 -16.00 -17.30 -37.54
N ILE A 8 -15.84 -16.11 -38.12
CA ILE A 8 -16.32 -14.85 -37.52
C ILE A 8 -17.85 -14.85 -37.40
N ASN A 9 -18.56 -15.30 -38.44
CA ASN A 9 -20.02 -15.39 -38.38
C ASN A 9 -20.50 -16.36 -37.29
N ILE A 10 -19.89 -17.54 -37.18
CA ILE A 10 -20.22 -18.48 -36.10
C ILE A 10 -19.96 -17.86 -34.72
N ALA A 11 -18.80 -17.23 -34.52
CA ALA A 11 -18.46 -16.61 -33.24
C ALA A 11 -19.44 -15.51 -32.84
N THR A 12 -19.84 -14.64 -33.78
CA THR A 12 -20.77 -13.54 -33.52
C THR A 12 -22.18 -14.05 -33.19
N VAL A 13 -22.65 -15.10 -33.86
CA VAL A 13 -23.95 -15.73 -33.56
C VAL A 13 -23.94 -16.36 -32.17
N LEU A 14 -22.88 -17.08 -31.80
CA LEU A 14 -22.76 -17.72 -30.49
C LEU A 14 -22.67 -16.70 -29.33
N LEU A 15 -21.96 -15.59 -29.54
CA LEU A 15 -21.87 -14.53 -28.53
C LEU A 15 -23.21 -13.82 -28.30
N LYS A 16 -24.07 -13.75 -29.32
CA LYS A 16 -25.41 -13.14 -29.23
C LYS A 16 -26.47 -14.09 -28.67
N SER A 17 -26.32 -15.40 -28.87
CA SER A 17 -27.28 -16.40 -28.39
C SER A 17 -26.99 -16.90 -26.98
N SER A 18 -25.77 -16.72 -26.48
CA SER A 18 -25.46 -17.02 -25.08
C SER A 18 -26.11 -16.00 -24.14
N PRO A 19 -26.72 -16.44 -23.02
CA PRO A 19 -26.98 -15.55 -21.89
C PRO A 19 -25.70 -14.78 -21.54
N PRO A 20 -25.79 -13.51 -21.10
CA PRO A 20 -24.62 -12.76 -20.70
C PRO A 20 -23.85 -13.57 -19.65
N PRO A 21 -22.53 -13.76 -19.83
CA PRO A 21 -21.75 -14.45 -18.82
C PRO A 21 -21.94 -13.72 -17.49
N PRO A 22 -22.08 -14.45 -16.36
CA PRO A 22 -22.10 -13.79 -15.07
C PRO A 22 -20.88 -12.89 -15.00
N ILE A 23 -21.09 -11.62 -14.63
CA ILE A 23 -20.00 -10.65 -14.50
C ILE A 23 -19.07 -11.19 -13.41
N ILE A 24 -18.02 -11.90 -13.79
CA ILE A 24 -16.97 -12.30 -12.86
C ILE A 24 -16.19 -11.01 -12.57
N LYS A 25 -16.62 -10.30 -11.52
CA LYS A 25 -15.89 -9.16 -10.96
C LYS A 25 -14.51 -9.68 -10.54
N ARG A 26 -13.48 -9.49 -11.38
CA ARG A 26 -12.09 -9.75 -10.96
C ARG A 26 -11.69 -8.63 -10.00
N GLY A 27 -11.59 -8.97 -8.72
CA GLY A 27 -11.30 -8.04 -7.63
C GLY A 27 -12.22 -8.24 -6.44
N ARG A 28 -11.87 -7.63 -5.30
CA ARG A 28 -12.70 -7.62 -4.08
C ARG A 28 -14.06 -6.98 -4.43
N PRO A 29 -15.20 -7.59 -4.10
CA PRO A 29 -16.50 -6.97 -4.34
C PRO A 29 -16.55 -5.60 -3.65
N SER A 30 -16.73 -4.52 -4.41
CA SER A 30 -17.23 -3.29 -3.82
C SER A 30 -18.67 -3.58 -3.41
N LEU A 31 -18.99 -3.40 -2.13
CA LEU A 31 -20.36 -3.47 -1.63
C LEU A 31 -21.26 -2.66 -2.56
N GLU A 32 -22.27 -3.32 -3.11
CA GLU A 32 -23.30 -2.69 -3.92
C GLU A 32 -23.89 -1.51 -3.17
N SER A 33 -24.00 -0.42 -3.91
CA SER A 33 -24.73 0.79 -3.60
C SER A 33 -26.13 0.46 -3.08
N LYS A 34 -26.27 0.37 -1.75
CA LYS A 34 -27.47 0.90 -1.10
C LYS A 34 -27.33 2.41 -1.17
N LEU A 35 -28.02 2.97 -2.16
CA LEU A 35 -28.43 4.36 -2.18
C LEU A 35 -29.12 4.64 -0.83
N ASN A 36 -28.40 5.29 0.07
CA ASN A 36 -28.97 6.19 1.04
C ASN A 36 -28.02 7.37 1.09
N GLU A 37 -28.56 8.50 0.66
CA GLU A 37 -27.95 9.81 0.69
C GLU A 37 -27.41 10.11 2.09
N ASN A 38 -26.36 10.93 2.15
CA ASN A 38 -25.80 11.52 3.37
C ASN A 38 -24.82 10.61 4.14
N ASN A 39 -23.64 10.37 3.58
CA ASN A 39 -22.38 10.61 4.29
C ASN A 39 -21.20 10.35 3.37
N SER A 40 -20.44 11.42 3.11
CA SER A 40 -19.19 11.43 2.37
C SER A 40 -18.09 10.67 3.13
N THR A 41 -18.13 9.34 3.19
CA THR A 41 -16.96 8.57 3.63
C THR A 41 -16.10 8.29 2.42
N THR A 42 -15.35 9.31 2.01
CA THR A 42 -14.13 9.08 1.24
C THR A 42 -13.30 8.04 1.99
N MET A 43 -12.83 7.01 1.30
CA MET A 43 -11.95 6.01 1.89
C MET A 43 -10.77 6.74 2.54
N SER A 44 -10.76 6.80 3.87
CA SER A 44 -9.69 7.43 4.62
C SER A 44 -8.41 6.69 4.25
N ARG A 45 -7.56 7.35 3.45
CA ARG A 45 -6.20 6.90 3.14
C ARG A 45 -5.60 6.38 4.44
N ALA A 46 -5.08 5.14 4.43
CA ALA A 46 -4.58 4.47 5.62
C ALA A 46 -3.84 5.46 6.50
N THR A 47 -4.37 5.71 7.70
CA THR A 47 -3.87 6.75 8.61
C THR A 47 -2.37 6.52 8.77
N SER A 48 -1.57 7.44 8.25
CA SER A 48 -0.12 7.39 8.42
C SER A 48 0.13 7.24 9.91
N THR A 49 0.86 6.20 10.33
CA THR A 49 1.24 6.03 11.73
C THR A 49 1.79 7.37 12.22
N SER A 50 1.15 7.96 13.24
CA SER A 50 1.54 9.27 13.75
C SER A 50 3.02 9.22 14.12
N ALA A 51 3.80 10.14 13.56
CA ALA A 51 5.19 10.28 13.94
C ALA A 51 5.28 10.51 15.46
N PRO A 52 6.32 10.01 16.14
CA PRO A 52 6.54 10.31 17.55
C PRO A 52 6.64 11.83 17.76
N PRO A 53 6.23 12.34 18.93
CA PRO A 53 6.33 13.75 19.25
C PRO A 53 7.78 14.23 19.15
N SER A 54 7.98 15.49 18.74
CA SER A 54 9.29 16.09 18.53
C SER A 54 10.16 16.04 19.79
N SER A 55 9.57 16.23 20.97
CA SER A 55 10.26 16.11 22.26
C SER A 55 10.94 14.75 22.41
N THR A 56 10.21 13.66 22.21
CA THR A 56 10.75 12.29 22.27
C THR A 56 11.72 11.99 21.13
N ARG A 57 11.55 12.61 19.96
CA ARG A 57 12.44 12.37 18.82
C ARG A 57 13.85 12.89 19.06
N PHE A 58 13.98 14.08 19.66
CA PHE A 58 15.23 14.82 19.80
C PHE A 58 15.83 14.75 21.21
N ASP A 59 15.30 13.91 22.09
CA ASP A 59 15.79 13.82 23.46
C ASP A 59 17.15 13.09 23.56
N LYS A 60 17.56 12.30 22.55
CA LYS A 60 18.85 11.59 22.49
C LYS A 60 19.05 10.56 23.60
N TYR A 61 18.03 10.25 24.40
CA TYR A 61 18.08 9.26 25.46
C TYR A 61 17.19 8.06 25.09
N ASP A 62 17.58 6.87 25.53
CA ASP A 62 16.77 5.66 25.41
C ASP A 62 16.36 5.21 23.99
N HIS A 63 17.15 5.55 22.98
CA HIS A 63 16.92 5.15 21.59
C HIS A 63 17.75 3.92 21.18
N TRP A 64 17.44 2.75 21.73
CA TRP A 64 18.18 1.53 21.36
C TRP A 64 17.75 0.98 19.99
N PRO A 65 18.71 0.60 19.12
CA PRO A 65 18.41 -0.09 17.88
C PRO A 65 17.96 -1.53 18.18
N THR A 66 16.82 -1.90 17.62
CA THR A 66 16.22 -3.24 17.74
C THR A 66 16.01 -3.84 16.35
N ILE A 67 16.19 -5.14 16.22
CA ILE A 67 16.03 -5.85 14.95
C ILE A 67 14.56 -6.24 14.77
N THR A 68 14.01 -5.95 13.59
CA THR A 68 12.62 -6.16 13.21
C THR A 68 12.53 -6.66 11.77
N SER A 69 11.30 -6.86 11.27
CA SER A 69 11.04 -7.17 9.87
C SER A 69 11.63 -6.11 8.93
N LYS A 70 12.00 -6.54 7.72
CA LYS A 70 12.54 -5.65 6.70
C LYS A 70 11.44 -4.74 6.17
N GLU A 71 11.58 -3.44 6.35
CA GLU A 71 10.68 -2.42 5.78
C GLU A 71 11.43 -1.16 5.34
N ARG A 72 10.71 -0.16 4.81
CA ARG A 72 11.30 1.11 4.35
C ARG A 72 11.74 1.98 5.54
N CYS A 73 12.85 2.68 5.33
CA CYS A 73 13.29 3.75 6.21
C CYS A 73 12.25 4.87 6.24
N ARG A 74 12.00 5.42 7.43
CA ARG A 74 11.07 6.55 7.64
C ARG A 74 11.75 7.92 7.67
N ASN A 75 13.05 7.99 7.40
CA ASN A 75 13.75 9.26 7.27
C ASN A 75 13.42 9.92 5.91
N ASN A 76 13.11 11.21 5.91
CA ASN A 76 12.60 11.95 4.73
C ASN A 76 13.55 11.88 3.52
N ALA A 77 14.85 11.79 3.74
CA ALA A 77 15.88 11.75 2.69
C ALA A 77 16.31 10.32 2.31
N CYS A 78 15.62 9.27 2.78
CA CYS A 78 16.04 7.90 2.59
C CYS A 78 14.93 7.01 2.01
N ASN A 79 15.21 6.39 0.86
CA ASN A 79 14.35 5.38 0.23
C ASN A 79 14.83 3.94 0.46
N GLY A 80 15.78 3.73 1.37
CA GLY A 80 16.35 2.43 1.68
C GLY A 80 15.40 1.52 2.45
N TYR A 81 15.74 0.22 2.49
CA TYR A 81 15.12 -0.75 3.40
C TYR A 81 16.04 -1.02 4.59
N THR A 82 15.44 -1.19 5.77
CA THR A 82 16.14 -1.46 7.02
C THR A 82 15.40 -2.54 7.80
N ARG A 83 16.15 -3.27 8.63
CA ARG A 83 15.60 -4.15 9.67
C ARG A 83 15.72 -3.52 11.06
N ILE A 84 16.27 -2.32 11.15
CA ILE A 84 16.58 -1.66 12.42
C ILE A 84 15.46 -0.68 12.75
N SER A 85 14.96 -0.78 13.98
CA SER A 85 13.95 0.11 14.53
C SER A 85 14.38 0.67 15.88
N CYS A 86 13.94 1.88 16.20
CA CYS A 86 14.17 2.49 17.50
C CYS A 86 13.18 1.92 18.53
N SER A 87 13.66 1.43 19.69
CA SER A 87 12.82 0.87 20.75
C SER A 87 11.76 1.86 21.28
N LYS A 88 12.15 3.12 21.45
CA LYS A 88 11.32 4.20 22.01
C LYS A 88 10.37 4.81 20.98
N CYS A 89 10.90 5.20 19.82
CA CYS A 89 10.11 5.84 18.76
C CYS A 89 9.29 4.85 17.93
N LYS A 90 9.64 3.56 17.95
CA LYS A 90 9.03 2.50 17.11
C LYS A 90 9.06 2.83 15.62
N ILE A 91 10.05 3.62 15.20
CA ILE A 91 10.29 3.95 13.80
C ILE A 91 11.48 3.19 13.24
N ARG A 92 11.44 2.93 11.94
CA ARG A 92 12.45 2.13 11.23
C ARG A 92 13.43 3.06 10.53
N LEU A 93 14.70 2.93 10.87
CA LEU A 93 15.78 3.80 10.42
C LEU A 93 16.96 2.97 9.93
N CYS A 94 17.64 3.44 8.89
CA CYS A 94 18.88 2.83 8.42
C CYS A 94 20.00 3.09 9.43
N LEU A 95 20.77 2.04 9.72
CA LEU A 95 22.02 2.10 10.47
C LEU A 95 23.03 1.23 9.72
N ASN A 96 23.58 1.80 8.64
CA ASN A 96 24.57 1.17 7.77
C ASN A 96 25.70 2.19 7.51
N GLU A 97 26.85 1.71 7.05
CA GLU A 97 28.02 2.57 6.70
C GLU A 97 27.65 3.72 5.75
N LYS A 98 26.81 3.45 4.74
CA LYS A 98 26.40 4.44 3.74
C LYS A 98 25.34 5.43 4.25
N ASN A 99 24.47 4.98 5.15
CA ASN A 99 23.27 5.70 5.55
C ASN A 99 23.07 5.56 7.05
N ASN A 100 23.46 6.59 7.81
CA ASN A 100 23.28 6.66 9.25
C ASN A 100 22.01 7.46 9.61
N CYS A 101 20.86 6.96 9.16
CA CYS A 101 19.57 7.64 9.39
C CYS A 101 19.14 7.60 10.87
N PHE A 102 19.64 6.63 11.64
CA PHE A 102 19.33 6.48 13.05
C PHE A 102 19.77 7.70 13.86
N THR A 103 21.04 8.09 13.74
CA THR A 103 21.57 9.30 14.38
C THR A 103 20.97 10.57 13.80
N ASN A 104 20.86 10.70 12.47
CA ASN A 104 20.31 11.90 11.84
C ASN A 104 18.84 12.18 12.21
N TYR A 105 18.07 11.14 12.55
CA TYR A 105 16.69 11.32 12.97
C TYR A 105 16.58 11.78 14.43
N HIS A 106 17.52 11.37 15.30
CA HIS A 106 17.52 11.65 16.74
C HIS A 106 18.39 12.84 17.15
N ASN A 107 19.22 13.35 16.24
CA ASN A 107 20.09 14.52 16.48
C ASN A 107 19.34 15.84 16.47
#